data_AF-A0A9J7XJJ2-F1
#
_entry.id   AF-A0A9J7XJJ2-F1
#
_cell.length_a   1.000
_cell.length_b   1.000
_cell.length_c   1.000
_cell.angle_alpha   90.00
_cell.angle_beta   90.00
_cell.angle_gamma   90.00
#
_symmetry.space_group_name_H-M   'P 1'
#
loop_
_entity.id
_entity.type
_entity.pdbx_description
1 polymer ?
#
loop_
_entity_poly.entity_id
_entity_poly.type
_entity_poly.pdbx_seq_one_letter_code
_entity_poly.pdbx_strand_id
1 'polypeptide(L)'
;MSNSAASPMAASSSSTAAGRASGKATSFIPELQSMMFALGDARRPLHETAALVEDIVHTQLINLLHQATEVALLRGARAISPEDIIFLMRKDKKKLRRLIRYMQFRDYKSRVLKTIEDEDLLDSDKYSSSSSSSVNKRQRLLQDFMSSIDQTGEFLSLVEEEEVDEVKQERLERIEKMTRNMDSSQYSDFCESRQLSFSKKASKFREWLDCSSLDVKPNAMSMEILSYLAYETVAQVVDLALLVKQDMTPKTGDPFQHAISATFIQYCNSSAEATSNKKETDSPENTPPSTPSGPLTGHQGKMHSMAQGNGGPNQDGSSKIKQRKRKKSAAACGAEAQSSAIQPAHIREAIRRYSHKIGPLSPFSSAYRRNGMTFLAC
;
A
#
# COMPACT_ATOMS: atom_id res chain seq x y z
N MET A 1 -34.32 28.72 -59.83
CA MET A 1 -33.85 27.61 -60.67
C MET A 1 -32.62 27.00 -60.00
N SER A 2 -32.62 25.68 -59.88
CA SER A 2 -31.45 24.79 -59.73
C SER A 2 -30.83 24.56 -58.34
N ASN A 3 -30.91 23.28 -57.95
CA ASN A 3 -30.34 22.58 -56.79
C ASN A 3 -28.85 22.22 -56.94
N SER A 4 -28.30 21.71 -55.82
CA SER A 4 -27.21 20.71 -55.66
C SER A 4 -25.77 21.24 -55.59
N ALA A 5 -24.83 20.73 -54.79
CA ALA A 5 -24.78 19.73 -53.71
C ALA A 5 -23.35 19.71 -53.07
N ALA A 6 -23.25 19.08 -51.88
CA ALA A 6 -22.10 18.36 -51.27
C ALA A 6 -20.93 19.12 -50.57
N SER A 7 -20.78 18.84 -49.26
CA SER A 7 -19.57 19.01 -48.40
C SER A 7 -18.67 17.74 -48.47
N PRO A 8 -17.62 17.52 -47.62
CA PRO A 8 -16.73 18.38 -46.81
C PRO A 8 -15.22 18.04 -47.01
N MET A 9 -14.27 18.69 -46.30
CA MET A 9 -13.07 18.03 -45.72
C MET A 9 -12.15 18.98 -44.89
N ALA A 10 -11.88 18.49 -43.67
CA ALA A 10 -10.65 18.54 -42.87
C ALA A 10 -10.05 19.87 -42.34
N ALA A 11 -9.96 19.88 -41.00
CA ALA A 11 -9.41 20.89 -40.11
C ALA A 11 -7.89 20.80 -39.93
N SER A 12 -7.26 21.91 -39.53
CA SER A 12 -6.23 21.90 -38.49
C SER A 12 -6.18 23.26 -37.79
N SER A 13 -6.54 23.30 -36.51
CA SER A 13 -6.32 24.46 -35.64
C SER A 13 -5.70 23.97 -34.34
N SER A 14 -4.41 24.23 -34.19
CA SER A 14 -3.63 24.03 -32.98
C SER A 14 -4.07 25.02 -31.90
N SER A 15 -4.88 24.57 -30.94
CA SER A 15 -5.15 25.32 -29.71
C SER A 15 -4.17 24.89 -28.62
N THR A 16 -3.24 25.78 -28.30
CA THR A 16 -2.36 25.73 -27.13
C THR A 16 -3.18 25.61 -25.85
N ALA A 17 -3.02 24.49 -25.16
CA ALA A 17 -3.61 24.25 -23.85
C ALA A 17 -2.97 25.19 -22.81
N ALA A 18 -3.76 26.15 -22.33
CA ALA A 18 -3.41 26.94 -21.17
C ALA A 18 -3.33 26.02 -19.95
N GLY A 19 -2.13 25.91 -19.37
CA GLY A 19 -1.87 25.20 -18.14
C GLY A 19 -2.70 25.77 -17.00
N ARG A 20 -3.76 25.05 -16.63
CA ARG A 20 -4.45 25.25 -15.36
C ARG A 20 -3.45 24.85 -14.28
N ALA A 21 -3.09 25.80 -13.41
CA ALA A 21 -2.22 25.54 -12.27
C ALA A 21 -2.86 24.45 -11.39
N SER A 22 -2.43 23.20 -11.57
CA SER A 22 -2.74 22.13 -10.63
C SER A 22 -2.06 22.52 -9.32
N GLY A 23 -2.86 22.91 -8.32
CA GLY A 23 -2.37 22.94 -6.94
C GLY A 23 -1.67 21.62 -6.63
N LYS A 24 -0.60 21.65 -5.84
CA LYS A 24 0.09 20.43 -5.42
C LYS A 24 -0.96 19.49 -4.83
N ALA A 25 -1.18 18.34 -5.46
CA ALA A 25 -2.11 17.35 -4.93
C ALA A 25 -1.68 17.03 -3.49
N THR A 26 -2.59 17.18 -2.54
CA THR A 26 -2.36 16.76 -1.15
C THR A 26 -1.99 15.29 -1.16
N SER A 27 -0.94 14.88 -0.44
CA SER A 27 -0.49 13.49 -0.41
C SER A 27 -0.21 13.01 1.00
N PHE A 28 -0.54 11.75 1.29
CA PHE A 28 -0.35 11.04 2.55
C PHE A 28 0.86 10.09 2.57
N ILE A 29 1.75 10.11 1.57
CA ILE A 29 2.89 9.17 1.49
C ILE A 29 3.70 9.07 2.79
N PRO A 30 4.15 10.17 3.43
CA PRO A 30 4.92 10.08 4.67
C PRO A 30 4.13 9.41 5.80
N GLU A 31 2.85 9.73 5.93
CA GLU A 31 1.97 9.12 6.93
C GLU A 31 1.73 7.64 6.64
N LEU A 32 1.57 7.27 5.36
CA LEU A 32 1.40 5.90 4.92
C LEU A 32 2.67 5.08 5.18
N GLN A 33 3.87 5.62 4.97
CA GLN A 33 5.11 4.94 5.36
C GLN A 33 5.13 4.64 6.86
N SER A 34 4.73 5.58 7.72
CA SER A 34 4.66 5.31 9.16
C SER A 34 3.57 4.28 9.52
N MET A 35 2.40 4.33 8.88
CA MET A 35 1.34 3.33 9.09
C MET A 35 1.79 1.94 8.63
N MET A 36 2.41 1.83 7.46
CA MET A 36 2.92 0.56 6.92
C MET A 36 3.97 -0.06 7.84
N PHE A 37 4.90 0.75 8.38
CA PHE A 37 5.84 0.29 9.40
C PHE A 37 5.10 -0.24 10.63
N ALA A 38 4.10 0.48 11.14
CA ALA A 38 3.29 0.05 12.28
C ALA A 38 2.48 -1.24 12.02
N LEU A 39 2.21 -1.55 10.75
CA LEU A 39 1.47 -2.72 10.29
C LEU A 39 2.36 -3.94 9.98
N GLY A 40 3.68 -3.79 10.06
CA GLY A 40 4.65 -4.88 9.91
C GLY A 40 5.52 -4.82 8.65
N ASP A 41 5.53 -3.71 7.91
CA ASP A 41 6.56 -3.45 6.91
C ASP A 41 7.91 -3.10 7.59
N ALA A 42 8.98 -2.99 6.82
CA ALA A 42 10.29 -2.55 7.31
C ALA A 42 10.24 -1.17 7.98
N ARG A 43 11.23 -0.87 8.82
CA ARG A 43 11.39 0.45 9.50
C ARG A 43 11.32 1.64 8.56
N ARG A 44 11.73 1.46 7.30
CA ARG A 44 11.66 2.48 6.25
C ARG A 44 10.93 1.91 5.03
N PRO A 45 9.59 1.94 5.01
CA PRO A 45 8.82 1.52 3.84
C PRO A 45 9.22 2.34 2.63
N LEU A 46 9.20 1.73 1.45
CA LEU A 46 9.61 2.41 0.23
C LEU A 46 8.58 3.48 -0.17
N HIS A 47 9.07 4.62 -0.65
CA HIS A 47 8.23 5.72 -1.13
C HIS A 47 7.29 5.26 -2.26
N GLU A 48 7.83 4.53 -3.24
CA GLU A 48 7.06 4.02 -4.37
C GLU A 48 5.96 3.04 -3.93
N THR A 49 6.25 2.19 -2.95
CA THR A 49 5.24 1.28 -2.38
C THR A 49 4.14 2.07 -1.68
N ALA A 50 4.49 3.06 -0.87
CA ALA A 50 3.52 3.92 -0.19
C ALA A 50 2.66 4.74 -1.17
N ALA A 51 3.23 5.21 -2.28
CA ALA A 51 2.48 5.90 -3.34
C ALA A 51 1.43 4.97 -3.99
N LEU A 52 1.79 3.72 -4.30
CA LEU A 52 0.82 2.75 -4.81
C LEU A 52 -0.29 2.45 -3.79
N VAL A 53 0.06 2.32 -2.51
CA VAL A 53 -0.93 2.14 -1.44
C VAL A 53 -1.85 3.36 -1.35
N GLU A 54 -1.31 4.58 -1.51
CA GLU A 54 -2.09 5.80 -1.54
C GLU A 54 -3.16 5.76 -2.63
N ASP A 55 -2.76 5.47 -3.87
CA ASP A 55 -3.66 5.41 -5.03
C ASP A 55 -4.78 4.37 -4.83
N ILE A 56 -4.43 3.20 -4.30
CA ILE A 56 -5.40 2.12 -4.00
C ILE A 56 -6.41 2.59 -2.95
N VAL A 57 -5.94 3.14 -1.83
CA VAL A 57 -6.80 3.56 -0.72
C VAL A 57 -7.69 4.71 -1.15
N HIS A 58 -7.15 5.69 -1.88
CA HIS A 58 -7.90 6.81 -2.42
C HIS A 58 -9.04 6.30 -3.32
N THR A 59 -8.70 5.46 -4.32
CA THR A 59 -9.68 4.89 -5.25
C THR A 59 -10.80 4.13 -4.52
N GLN A 60 -10.45 3.31 -3.51
CA GLN A 60 -11.45 2.56 -2.72
C GLN A 60 -12.39 3.48 -1.93
N LEU A 61 -11.87 4.58 -1.38
CA LEU A 61 -12.70 5.54 -0.63
C LEU A 61 -13.58 6.40 -1.53
N ILE A 62 -13.09 6.83 -2.69
CA ILE A 62 -13.89 7.57 -3.67
C ILE A 62 -15.04 6.70 -4.17
N ASN A 63 -14.79 5.42 -4.46
CA ASN A 63 -15.85 4.48 -4.85
C ASN A 63 -16.90 4.28 -3.74
N LEU A 64 -16.47 4.19 -2.48
CA LEU A 64 -17.38 4.14 -1.34
C LEU A 64 -18.21 5.43 -1.22
N LEU A 65 -17.59 6.60 -1.39
CA LEU A 65 -18.26 7.90 -1.30
C LEU A 65 -19.32 8.09 -2.38
N HIS A 66 -19.07 7.67 -3.61
CA HIS A 66 -20.07 7.72 -4.68
C HIS A 66 -21.27 6.82 -4.35
N GLN A 67 -21.04 5.58 -3.92
CA GLN A 67 -22.15 4.71 -3.51
C GLN A 67 -22.91 5.25 -2.30
N ALA A 68 -22.21 5.85 -1.33
CA ALA A 68 -22.85 6.43 -0.16
C ALA A 68 -23.66 7.70 -0.52
N THR A 69 -23.21 8.44 -1.54
CA THR A 69 -23.95 9.58 -2.12
C THR A 69 -25.27 9.09 -2.73
N GLU A 70 -25.25 8.03 -3.53
CA GLU A 70 -26.45 7.44 -4.12
C GLU A 70 -27.45 6.99 -3.03
N VAL A 71 -26.98 6.30 -1.99
CA VAL A 71 -27.83 5.86 -0.86
C VAL A 71 -28.44 7.05 -0.12
N ALA A 72 -27.63 8.09 0.17
CA ALA A 72 -28.09 9.29 0.85
C ALA A 72 -29.15 10.05 0.02
N LEU A 73 -28.97 10.15 -1.29
CA LEU A 73 -29.91 10.77 -2.20
C LEU A 73 -31.24 9.99 -2.28
N LEU A 74 -31.18 8.66 -2.36
CA LEU A 74 -32.39 7.80 -2.33
C LEU A 74 -33.21 7.97 -1.04
N ARG A 75 -32.54 8.26 0.08
CA ARG A 75 -33.19 8.57 1.35
C ARG A 75 -33.73 10.01 1.43
N GLY A 76 -33.39 10.88 0.47
CA GLY A 76 -33.70 12.31 0.51
C GLY A 76 -32.88 13.09 1.56
N ALA A 77 -31.73 12.55 1.98
CA ALA A 77 -30.85 13.20 2.95
C ALA A 77 -30.00 14.28 2.28
N ARG A 78 -29.68 15.34 3.04
CA ARG A 78 -28.82 16.46 2.57
C ARG A 78 -27.32 16.24 2.81
N ALA A 79 -26.97 15.16 3.47
CA ALA A 79 -25.61 14.80 3.83
C ALA A 79 -25.49 13.28 3.95
N ILE A 80 -24.31 12.75 3.62
CA ILE A 80 -24.01 11.33 3.84
C ILE A 80 -23.85 11.12 5.34
N SER A 81 -24.68 10.28 5.92
CA SER A 81 -24.66 9.91 7.33
C SER A 81 -23.97 8.56 7.55
N PRO A 82 -23.67 8.20 8.82
CA PRO A 82 -23.15 6.88 9.16
C PRO A 82 -24.05 5.73 8.70
N GLU A 83 -25.37 5.94 8.69
CA GLU A 83 -26.34 4.94 8.25
C GLU A 83 -26.09 4.51 6.80
N ASP A 84 -25.77 5.47 5.91
CA ASP A 84 -25.54 5.19 4.49
C ASP A 84 -24.31 4.29 4.30
N ILE A 85 -23.24 4.52 5.08
CA ILE A 85 -22.01 3.69 5.03
C ILE A 85 -22.25 2.31 5.66
N ILE A 86 -22.92 2.25 6.81
CA ILE A 86 -23.26 0.99 7.47
C ILE A 86 -24.13 0.12 6.57
N PHE A 87 -25.10 0.74 5.88
CA PHE A 87 -25.93 0.04 4.92
C PHE A 87 -25.08 -0.62 3.82
N LEU A 88 -24.11 0.09 3.23
CA LEU A 88 -23.24 -0.49 2.21
C LEU A 88 -22.39 -1.65 2.74
N MET A 89 -21.93 -1.56 3.99
CA MET A 89 -21.10 -2.60 4.64
C MET A 89 -21.88 -3.79 5.20
N ARG A 90 -23.23 -3.75 5.22
CA ARG A 90 -24.10 -4.72 5.92
C ARG A 90 -23.86 -6.19 5.59
N LYS A 91 -23.36 -6.49 4.38
CA LYS A 91 -23.09 -7.87 3.94
C LYS A 91 -21.91 -8.51 4.68
N ASP A 92 -20.96 -7.69 5.15
CA ASP A 92 -19.77 -8.15 5.87
C ASP A 92 -19.88 -7.82 7.35
N LYS A 93 -20.52 -8.74 8.07
CA LYS A 93 -20.80 -8.61 9.51
C LYS A 93 -19.53 -8.50 10.35
N LYS A 94 -18.44 -9.16 9.95
CA LYS A 94 -17.17 -9.12 10.70
C LYS A 94 -16.52 -7.74 10.59
N LYS A 95 -16.46 -7.16 9.38
CA LYS A 95 -15.96 -5.79 9.20
C LYS A 95 -16.88 -4.77 9.87
N LEU A 96 -18.19 -4.94 9.76
CA LEU A 96 -19.15 -4.04 10.41
C LEU A 96 -19.00 -4.07 11.93
N ARG A 97 -18.92 -5.26 12.55
CA ARG A 97 -18.68 -5.39 13.99
C ARG A 97 -17.39 -4.67 14.43
N ARG A 98 -16.30 -4.83 13.66
CA ARG A 98 -15.02 -4.14 13.93
C ARG A 98 -15.18 -2.63 13.88
N LEU A 99 -15.90 -2.09 12.89
CA LEU A 99 -16.20 -0.67 12.78
C LEU A 99 -16.99 -0.16 14.00
N ILE A 100 -18.06 -0.85 14.41
CA ILE A 100 -18.88 -0.45 15.55
C ILE A 100 -18.07 -0.44 16.84
N ARG A 101 -17.28 -1.50 17.09
CA ARG A 101 -16.37 -1.58 18.25
C ARG A 101 -15.32 -0.46 18.23
N TYR A 102 -14.79 -0.12 17.06
CA TYR A 102 -13.87 1.02 16.91
C TYR A 102 -14.54 2.34 17.29
N MET A 103 -15.74 2.61 16.78
CA MET A 103 -16.48 3.85 17.07
C MET A 103 -16.77 3.98 18.57
N GLN A 104 -17.22 2.90 19.22
CA GLN A 104 -17.42 2.84 20.67
C GLN A 104 -16.13 3.13 21.45
N PHE A 105 -15.03 2.46 21.11
CA PHE A 105 -13.75 2.65 21.78
C PHE A 105 -13.21 4.07 21.59
N ARG A 106 -13.36 4.64 20.39
CA ARG A 106 -12.91 6.00 20.12
C ARG A 106 -13.71 7.02 20.91
N ASP A 107 -15.03 6.88 20.95
CA ASP A 107 -15.88 7.79 21.71
C ASP A 107 -15.64 7.63 23.23
N TYR A 108 -15.40 6.42 23.72
CA TYR A 108 -14.93 6.14 25.08
C TYR A 108 -13.60 6.84 25.38
N LYS A 109 -12.59 6.67 24.53
CA LYS A 109 -11.28 7.32 24.66
C LYS A 109 -11.41 8.84 24.68
N SER A 110 -12.23 9.42 23.80
CA SER A 110 -12.47 10.87 23.80
C SER A 110 -13.12 11.35 25.09
N ARG A 111 -14.02 10.56 25.68
CA ARG A 111 -14.64 10.88 26.98
C ARG A 111 -13.60 10.85 28.11
N VAL A 112 -12.78 9.80 28.18
CA VAL A 112 -11.74 9.66 29.22
C VAL A 112 -10.71 10.78 29.14
N LEU A 113 -10.23 11.12 27.92
CA LEU A 113 -9.25 12.20 27.75
C LEU A 113 -9.79 13.56 28.19
N LYS A 114 -11.05 13.86 27.88
CA LYS A 114 -11.70 15.11 28.36
C LYS A 114 -11.79 15.16 29.87
N THR A 115 -12.17 14.05 30.51
CA THR A 115 -12.22 13.98 31.98
C THR A 115 -10.85 14.24 32.60
N ILE A 116 -9.76 13.70 32.03
CA ILE A 116 -8.40 13.96 32.54
C ILE A 116 -8.00 15.43 32.35
N GLU A 117 -8.29 16.01 31.18
CA GLU A 117 -8.03 17.44 30.91
C GLU A 117 -8.81 18.37 31.86
N ASP A 118 -10.03 18.00 32.23
CA ASP A 118 -10.89 18.76 33.14
C ASP A 118 -10.45 18.63 34.62
N GLU A 119 -9.93 17.47 35.05
CA GLU A 119 -9.43 17.24 36.42
C GLU A 119 -8.12 17.99 36.71
N ASP A 120 -7.33 18.34 35.70
CA ASP A 120 -6.17 19.24 35.84
C ASP A 120 -6.59 20.73 35.94
N LEU A 121 -7.87 21.06 35.71
CA LEU A 121 -8.44 22.41 35.69
C LEU A 121 -9.53 22.58 36.75
N LEU A 122 -9.20 22.30 38.02
CA LEU A 122 -10.07 22.38 39.20
C LEU A 122 -10.57 23.81 39.54
N ASP A 123 -11.21 24.52 38.61
CA ASP A 123 -12.03 25.69 38.90
C ASP A 123 -13.00 26.03 37.74
N SER A 124 -14.02 25.20 37.50
CA SER A 124 -15.26 25.72 36.89
C SER A 124 -16.43 24.74 37.02
N ASP A 125 -17.34 25.07 37.92
CA ASP A 125 -18.68 24.50 37.96
C ASP A 125 -19.40 24.68 36.60
N LYS A 126 -20.06 23.58 36.17
CA LYS A 126 -21.29 23.58 35.37
C LYS A 126 -21.20 23.59 33.83
N TYR A 127 -20.50 22.66 33.17
CA TYR A 127 -20.78 22.32 31.75
C TYR A 127 -20.57 20.85 31.29
N SER A 128 -20.32 19.88 32.18
CA SER A 128 -19.92 18.50 31.78
C SER A 128 -21.04 17.57 31.28
N SER A 129 -22.32 17.96 31.34
CA SER A 129 -23.44 17.08 30.93
C SER A 129 -23.70 17.01 29.41
N SER A 130 -23.23 17.98 28.63
CA SER A 130 -23.55 18.04 27.20
C SER A 130 -22.72 17.07 26.36
N SER A 131 -21.42 16.91 26.68
CA SER A 131 -20.48 16.08 25.91
C SER A 131 -20.75 14.58 26.08
N SER A 132 -21.03 14.12 27.31
CA SER A 132 -21.41 12.74 27.61
C SER A 132 -22.73 12.34 26.94
N SER A 133 -23.69 13.28 26.88
CA SER A 133 -24.96 13.08 26.18
C SER A 133 -24.76 12.85 24.67
N SER A 134 -23.80 13.54 24.05
CA SER A 134 -23.55 13.47 22.60
C SER A 134 -22.95 12.13 22.17
N VAL A 135 -22.05 11.56 22.98
CA VAL A 135 -21.47 10.23 22.76
C VAL A 135 -22.56 9.15 22.85
N ASN A 136 -23.40 9.23 23.87
CA ASN A 136 -24.51 8.29 24.05
C ASN A 136 -25.57 8.42 22.94
N LYS A 137 -25.71 9.59 22.30
CA LYS A 137 -26.56 9.79 21.12
C LYS A 137 -25.96 9.12 19.89
N ARG A 138 -24.66 9.33 19.63
CA ARG A 138 -23.94 8.72 18.50
C ARG A 138 -23.99 7.19 18.53
N GLN A 139 -23.77 6.60 19.69
CA GLN A 139 -23.86 5.14 19.86
C GLN A 139 -25.29 4.65 19.62
N ARG A 140 -26.30 5.33 20.18
CA ARG A 140 -27.72 4.97 19.95
C ARG A 140 -28.09 5.04 18.46
N LEU A 141 -27.69 6.09 17.74
CA LEU A 141 -27.95 6.21 16.30
C LEU A 141 -27.47 5.00 15.50
N LEU A 142 -26.25 4.50 15.75
CA LEU A 142 -25.73 3.32 15.05
C LEU A 142 -26.49 2.05 15.44
N GLN A 143 -26.82 1.90 16.73
CA GLN A 143 -27.55 0.74 17.25
C GLN A 143 -28.98 0.67 16.73
N ASP A 144 -29.69 1.80 16.75
CA ASP A 144 -31.06 1.93 16.26
C ASP A 144 -31.11 1.62 14.76
N PHE A 145 -30.14 2.13 13.98
CA PHE A 145 -30.06 1.82 12.56
C PHE A 145 -29.77 0.34 12.30
N MET A 146 -28.79 -0.25 13.00
CA MET A 146 -28.50 -1.68 12.87
C MET A 146 -29.73 -2.54 13.18
N SER A 147 -30.47 -2.20 14.23
CA SER A 147 -31.71 -2.87 14.60
C SER A 147 -32.79 -2.72 13.51
N SER A 148 -32.87 -1.54 12.87
CA SER A 148 -33.85 -1.29 11.80
C SER A 148 -33.61 -2.09 10.52
N ILE A 149 -32.36 -2.50 10.25
CA ILE A 149 -32.00 -3.31 9.08
C ILE A 149 -31.87 -4.80 9.42
N ASP A 150 -32.08 -5.18 10.67
CA ASP A 150 -31.91 -6.55 11.16
C ASP A 150 -33.12 -7.44 10.89
N GLN A 151 -33.29 -7.80 9.62
CA GLN A 151 -34.37 -8.70 9.21
C GLN A 151 -34.16 -10.15 9.67
N THR A 152 -32.91 -10.55 9.97
CA THR A 152 -32.54 -11.93 10.30
C THR A 152 -32.25 -12.16 11.79
N GLY A 153 -32.19 -11.10 12.60
CA GLY A 153 -31.75 -11.15 14.01
C GLY A 153 -30.23 -11.31 14.18
N GLU A 154 -29.47 -11.25 13.08
CA GLU A 154 -28.04 -11.51 13.07
C GLU A 154 -27.20 -10.25 13.31
N PHE A 155 -27.78 -9.05 13.26
CA PHE A 155 -27.05 -7.80 13.58
C PHE A 155 -27.09 -7.49 15.08
N LEU A 156 -28.20 -7.80 15.76
CA LEU A 156 -28.34 -7.72 17.21
C LEU A 156 -27.30 -8.60 17.91
N SER A 157 -27.11 -9.84 17.45
CA SER A 157 -26.10 -10.74 17.99
C SER A 157 -24.65 -10.23 17.77
N LEU A 158 -24.39 -9.39 16.77
CA LEU A 158 -23.04 -8.80 16.58
C LEU A 158 -22.62 -7.89 17.73
N VAL A 159 -23.60 -7.29 18.41
CA VAL A 159 -23.39 -6.34 19.49
C VAL A 159 -23.27 -7.07 20.83
N GLU A 160 -24.00 -8.16 21.00
CA GLU A 160 -24.06 -8.94 22.23
C GLU A 160 -22.94 -9.99 22.34
N GLU A 161 -22.56 -10.64 21.24
CA GLU A 161 -21.52 -11.66 21.26
C GLU A 161 -20.11 -11.05 21.19
N GLU A 162 -19.33 -11.28 22.26
CA GLU A 162 -17.91 -10.95 22.29
C GLU A 162 -17.09 -11.99 21.48
N GLU A 163 -17.20 -11.94 20.15
CA GLU A 163 -16.34 -12.75 19.27
C GLU A 163 -14.93 -12.13 19.20
N VAL A 164 -13.91 -13.00 19.23
CA VAL A 164 -12.52 -12.62 18.99
C VAL A 164 -12.35 -12.25 17.51
N ASP A 165 -11.81 -11.05 17.28
CA ASP A 165 -11.49 -10.59 15.93
C ASP A 165 -10.17 -11.18 15.47
N GLU A 166 -10.23 -12.33 14.77
CA GLU A 166 -9.07 -13.09 14.28
C GLU A 166 -8.06 -12.20 13.53
N VAL A 167 -8.52 -11.31 12.65
CA VAL A 167 -7.63 -10.41 11.88
C VAL A 167 -6.89 -9.45 12.79
N LYS A 168 -7.59 -8.88 13.77
CA LYS A 168 -6.98 -7.96 14.72
C LYS A 168 -5.99 -8.70 15.61
N GLN A 169 -6.32 -9.92 16.04
CA GLN A 169 -5.45 -10.78 16.83
C GLN A 169 -4.15 -11.12 16.07
N GLU A 170 -4.25 -11.55 14.81
CA GLU A 170 -3.08 -11.84 13.96
C GLU A 170 -2.17 -10.61 13.78
N ARG A 171 -2.77 -9.42 13.58
CA ARG A 171 -2.02 -8.16 13.49
C ARG A 171 -1.30 -7.83 14.81
N LEU A 172 -1.93 -8.09 15.96
CA LEU A 172 -1.33 -7.87 17.28
C LEU A 172 -0.17 -8.83 17.53
N GLU A 173 -0.31 -10.11 17.19
CA GLU A 173 0.77 -11.11 17.30
C GLU A 173 1.95 -10.78 16.40
N ARG A 174 1.69 -10.28 15.18
CA ARG A 174 2.75 -9.81 14.28
C ARG A 174 3.51 -8.64 14.88
N ILE A 175 2.80 -7.66 15.44
CA ILE A 175 3.40 -6.49 16.10
C ILE A 175 4.21 -6.94 17.31
N GLU A 176 3.66 -7.82 18.15
CA GLU A 176 4.33 -8.33 19.35
C GLU A 176 5.69 -8.96 18.98
N LYS A 177 5.70 -9.88 18.01
CA LYS A 177 6.94 -10.48 17.46
C LYS A 177 7.93 -9.44 16.96
N MET A 178 7.47 -8.42 16.24
CA MET A 178 8.32 -7.36 15.69
C MET A 178 8.93 -6.47 16.79
N THR A 179 8.18 -6.21 17.86
CA THR A 179 8.60 -5.31 18.94
C THR A 179 9.51 -5.96 19.98
N ARG A 180 9.59 -7.30 20.05
CA ARG A 180 10.39 -8.03 21.06
C ARG A 180 11.86 -7.61 21.16
N ASN A 181 12.44 -7.21 20.03
CA ASN A 181 13.88 -6.91 19.93
C ASN A 181 14.16 -5.41 19.73
N MET A 182 13.16 -4.55 19.91
CA MET A 182 13.34 -3.10 19.80
C MET A 182 13.99 -2.54 21.07
N ASP A 183 14.93 -1.61 20.90
CA ASP A 183 15.38 -0.77 22.01
C ASP A 183 14.34 0.30 22.38
N SER A 184 14.58 1.01 23.49
CA SER A 184 13.66 2.05 24.01
C SER A 184 13.35 3.14 22.97
N SER A 185 14.35 3.62 22.23
CA SER A 185 14.15 4.66 21.21
C SER A 185 13.35 4.11 20.04
N GLN A 186 13.69 2.91 19.58
CA GLN A 186 12.99 2.26 18.47
C GLN A 186 11.53 1.97 18.81
N TYR A 187 11.26 1.54 20.04
CA TYR A 187 9.91 1.28 20.51
C TYR A 187 9.08 2.56 20.66
N SER A 188 9.70 3.67 21.08
CA SER A 188 9.06 4.99 21.10
C SER A 188 8.63 5.42 19.69
N ASP A 189 9.56 5.38 18.71
CA ASP A 189 9.27 5.70 17.31
C ASP A 189 8.14 4.82 16.74
N PHE A 190 8.14 3.53 17.11
CA PHE A 190 7.11 2.58 16.72
C PHE A 190 5.74 2.94 17.32
N CYS A 191 5.69 3.31 18.60
CA CYS A 191 4.47 3.74 19.26
C CYS A 191 3.86 4.98 18.61
N GLU A 192 4.68 5.97 18.25
CA GLU A 192 4.22 7.15 17.52
C GLU A 192 3.62 6.76 16.18
N SER A 193 4.31 5.92 15.42
CA SER A 193 3.87 5.40 14.12
C SER A 193 2.55 4.64 14.22
N ARG A 194 2.40 3.78 15.24
CA ARG A 194 1.20 2.97 15.50
C ARG A 194 -0.02 3.80 15.89
N GLN A 195 0.19 4.98 16.44
CA GLN A 195 -0.90 5.90 16.78
C GLN A 195 -1.29 6.83 15.63
N LEU A 196 -0.62 6.79 14.48
CA LEU A 196 -0.99 7.58 13.32
C LEU A 196 -2.28 7.05 12.68
N SER A 197 -3.11 7.98 12.24
CA SER A 197 -4.35 7.71 11.52
C SER A 197 -4.73 8.94 10.71
N PHE A 198 -5.61 8.78 9.73
CA PHE A 198 -6.10 9.89 8.92
C PHE A 198 -6.84 10.95 9.75
N SER A 199 -7.48 10.56 10.86
CA SER A 199 -8.23 11.46 11.74
C SER A 199 -7.34 12.44 12.49
N LYS A 200 -6.08 12.08 12.79
CA LYS A 200 -5.09 13.03 13.33
C LYS A 200 -4.78 14.18 12.38
N LYS A 201 -5.07 14.03 11.08
CA LYS A 201 -4.90 15.06 10.05
C LYS A 201 -6.23 15.31 9.31
N ALA A 202 -7.32 15.47 10.04
CA ALA A 202 -8.68 15.55 9.49
C ALA A 202 -8.86 16.59 8.36
N SER A 203 -8.28 17.79 8.48
CA SER A 203 -8.36 18.82 7.43
C SER A 203 -7.65 18.37 6.15
N LYS A 204 -6.44 17.82 6.28
CA LYS A 204 -5.67 17.25 5.17
C LYS A 204 -6.41 16.07 4.53
N PHE A 205 -7.05 15.22 5.34
CA PHE A 205 -7.82 14.08 4.86
C PHE A 205 -9.05 14.51 4.05
N ARG A 206 -9.74 15.56 4.50
CA ARG A 206 -10.88 16.14 3.76
C ARG A 206 -10.45 16.74 2.42
N GLU A 207 -9.32 17.46 2.40
CA GLU A 207 -8.75 18.02 1.17
C GLU A 207 -8.31 16.90 0.21
N TRP A 208 -7.65 15.86 0.73
CA TRP A 208 -7.18 14.71 -0.04
C TRP A 208 -8.30 13.91 -0.71
N LEU A 209 -9.43 13.72 -0.03
CA LEU A 209 -10.60 13.07 -0.63
C LEU A 209 -11.31 13.94 -1.68
N ASP A 210 -11.08 15.25 -1.66
CA ASP A 210 -11.71 16.24 -2.53
C ASP A 210 -13.22 16.00 -2.73
N CYS A 211 -13.99 16.05 -1.65
CA CYS A 211 -15.45 15.88 -1.68
C CYS A 211 -16.18 17.08 -2.33
N SER A 212 -15.51 17.95 -3.09
CA SER A 212 -16.10 19.15 -3.69
C SER A 212 -17.06 18.82 -4.83
N SER A 213 -16.82 17.70 -5.52
CA SER A 213 -17.63 17.19 -6.63
C SER A 213 -18.88 16.40 -6.21
N LEU A 214 -19.00 16.05 -4.92
CA LEU A 214 -20.14 15.27 -4.41
C LEU A 214 -21.36 16.16 -4.19
N ASP A 215 -22.53 15.71 -4.68
CA ASP A 215 -23.81 16.40 -4.49
C ASP A 215 -24.19 16.51 -3.01
N VAL A 216 -23.91 15.46 -2.23
CA VAL A 216 -24.08 15.44 -0.78
C VAL A 216 -22.76 15.12 -0.10
N LYS A 217 -22.41 15.92 0.91
CA LYS A 217 -21.13 15.79 1.62
C LYS A 217 -21.28 14.89 2.85
N PRO A 218 -20.23 14.14 3.23
CA PRO A 218 -20.21 13.40 4.48
C PRO A 218 -20.22 14.33 5.68
N ASN A 219 -21.07 13.98 6.66
CA ASN A 219 -21.07 14.68 7.95
C ASN A 219 -19.83 14.31 8.80
N ALA A 220 -19.68 14.95 9.96
CA ALA A 220 -18.51 14.74 10.82
C ALA A 220 -18.31 13.28 11.23
N MET A 221 -19.39 12.58 11.59
CA MET A 221 -19.34 11.18 12.01
C MET A 221 -19.05 10.24 10.82
N SER A 222 -19.54 10.56 9.62
CA SER A 222 -19.20 9.86 8.38
C SER A 222 -17.73 10.03 8.01
N MET A 223 -17.18 11.25 8.13
CA MET A 223 -15.74 11.52 7.91
C MET A 223 -14.84 10.73 8.87
N GLU A 224 -15.28 10.63 10.11
CA GLU A 224 -14.68 9.81 11.16
C GLU A 224 -14.67 8.31 10.83
N ILE A 225 -15.76 7.78 10.25
CA ILE A 225 -15.85 6.39 9.77
C ILE A 225 -14.93 6.20 8.55
N LEU A 226 -14.96 7.12 7.58
CA LEU A 226 -14.10 7.08 6.39
C LEU A 226 -12.61 7.07 6.76
N SER A 227 -12.20 7.86 7.75
CA SER A 227 -10.83 7.83 8.27
C SER A 227 -10.43 6.47 8.82
N TYR A 228 -11.35 5.76 9.48
CA TYR A 228 -11.10 4.42 10.00
C TYR A 228 -10.99 3.41 8.86
N LEU A 229 -11.93 3.46 7.91
CA LEU A 229 -11.94 2.58 6.74
C LEU A 229 -10.72 2.78 5.85
N ALA A 230 -10.21 4.01 5.75
CA ALA A 230 -8.95 4.31 5.09
C ALA A 230 -7.78 3.55 5.73
N TYR A 231 -7.63 3.65 7.06
CA TYR A 231 -6.59 2.94 7.80
C TYR A 231 -6.74 1.41 7.67
N GLU A 232 -7.97 0.89 7.78
CA GLU A 232 -8.22 -0.55 7.60
C GLU A 232 -7.90 -1.03 6.18
N THR A 233 -8.12 -0.18 5.16
CA THR A 233 -7.76 -0.51 3.78
C THR A 233 -6.25 -0.57 3.61
N VAL A 234 -5.49 0.38 4.19
CA VAL A 234 -4.01 0.31 4.25
C VAL A 234 -3.58 -1.00 4.91
N ALA A 235 -4.16 -1.33 6.06
CA ALA A 235 -3.84 -2.54 6.80
C ALA A 235 -4.10 -3.83 5.99
N GLN A 236 -5.23 -3.90 5.27
CA GLN A 236 -5.53 -5.03 4.38
C GLN A 236 -4.53 -5.14 3.22
N VAL A 237 -4.16 -4.02 2.60
CA VAL A 237 -3.17 -4.02 1.52
C VAL A 237 -1.81 -4.51 2.03
N VAL A 238 -1.38 -4.05 3.21
CA VAL A 238 -0.13 -4.51 3.84
C VAL A 238 -0.19 -6.00 4.20
N ASP A 239 -1.28 -6.47 4.81
CA ASP A 239 -1.46 -7.89 5.16
C ASP A 239 -1.31 -8.79 3.93
N LEU A 240 -1.97 -8.45 2.83
CA LEU A 240 -1.92 -9.20 1.57
C LEU A 240 -0.55 -9.10 0.90
N ALA A 241 0.12 -7.96 0.99
CA ALA A 241 1.46 -7.77 0.45
C ALA A 241 2.52 -8.57 1.20
N LEU A 242 2.39 -8.67 2.54
CA LEU A 242 3.24 -9.53 3.36
C LEU A 242 3.02 -11.01 3.04
N LEU A 243 1.76 -11.43 2.81
CA LEU A 243 1.44 -12.78 2.36
C LEU A 243 2.10 -13.09 1.01
N VAL A 244 1.94 -12.21 0.02
CA VAL A 244 2.57 -12.36 -1.30
C VAL A 244 4.09 -12.37 -1.20
N LYS A 245 4.67 -11.49 -0.37
CA LYS A 245 6.12 -11.45 -0.15
C LYS A 245 6.62 -12.80 0.38
N GLN A 246 5.93 -13.39 1.34
CA GLN A 246 6.27 -14.70 1.89
C GLN A 246 6.15 -15.82 0.84
N ASP A 247 5.14 -15.77 -0.03
CA ASP A 247 4.99 -16.72 -1.14
C ASP A 247 6.09 -16.59 -2.19
N MET A 248 6.60 -15.36 -2.42
CA MET A 248 7.64 -15.08 -3.40
C MET A 248 9.05 -15.35 -2.88
N THR A 249 9.27 -15.38 -1.57
CA THR A 249 10.58 -15.76 -1.01
C THR A 249 10.81 -17.25 -1.24
N PRO A 250 11.85 -17.65 -2.01
CA PRO A 250 12.13 -19.06 -2.26
C PRO A 250 12.43 -19.75 -0.92
N LYS A 251 11.64 -20.76 -0.57
CA LYS A 251 11.92 -21.59 0.60
C LYS A 251 13.09 -22.48 0.24
N THR A 252 14.28 -22.17 0.76
CA THR A 252 15.47 -23.01 0.63
C THR A 252 15.13 -24.43 1.11
N GLY A 253 14.93 -25.37 0.18
CA GLY A 253 14.67 -26.78 0.48
C GLY A 253 13.47 -27.45 -0.21
N ASP A 254 12.70 -26.77 -1.06
CA ASP A 254 11.59 -27.40 -1.80
C ASP A 254 11.98 -27.78 -3.25
N PRO A 255 12.08 -29.10 -3.59
CA PRO A 255 12.44 -29.57 -4.92
C PRO A 255 11.47 -29.17 -6.04
N PHE A 256 10.27 -28.68 -5.72
CA PHE A 256 9.22 -28.35 -6.69
C PHE A 256 9.11 -26.85 -7.04
N GLN A 257 10.06 -26.02 -6.60
CA GLN A 257 10.09 -24.57 -6.90
C GLN A 257 10.17 -24.25 -8.41
N HIS A 258 10.60 -25.20 -9.25
CA HIS A 258 10.61 -25.03 -10.71
C HIS A 258 9.23 -25.14 -11.36
N ALA A 259 8.19 -25.54 -10.62
CA ALA A 259 6.81 -25.65 -11.13
C ALA A 259 6.01 -24.33 -11.01
N ILE A 260 6.68 -23.19 -10.77
CA ILE A 260 6.01 -21.88 -10.81
C ILE A 260 5.53 -21.63 -12.25
N SER A 261 4.21 -21.48 -12.40
CA SER A 261 3.50 -21.26 -13.67
C SER A 261 4.26 -20.32 -14.61
N ALA A 262 4.35 -20.71 -15.89
CA ALA A 262 5.04 -19.99 -16.97
C ALA A 262 4.67 -18.49 -17.07
N THR A 263 3.52 -18.09 -16.51
CA THR A 263 3.08 -16.69 -16.43
C THR A 263 3.97 -15.81 -15.55
N PHE A 264 4.68 -16.35 -14.54
CA PHE A 264 5.50 -15.57 -13.61
C PHE A 264 6.86 -15.15 -14.21
N ILE A 265 7.50 -16.05 -14.96
CA ILE A 265 8.82 -15.80 -15.58
C ILE A 265 8.74 -14.65 -16.59
N GLN A 266 7.61 -14.51 -17.27
CA GLN A 266 7.42 -13.49 -18.31
C GLN A 266 7.34 -12.07 -17.75
N TYR A 267 6.86 -11.89 -16.51
CA TYR A 267 6.78 -10.57 -15.88
C TYR A 267 8.15 -10.07 -15.40
N CYS A 268 8.96 -10.93 -14.76
CA CYS A 268 10.30 -10.57 -14.28
C CYS A 268 11.27 -10.26 -15.43
N ASN A 269 11.17 -10.96 -16.56
CA ASN A 269 12.00 -10.68 -17.73
C ASN A 269 11.59 -9.36 -18.44
N SER A 270 10.30 -9.01 -18.45
CA SER A 270 9.83 -7.76 -19.07
C SER A 270 10.37 -6.48 -18.40
N SER A 271 10.68 -6.53 -17.09
CA SER A 271 11.29 -5.40 -16.38
C SER A 271 12.80 -5.26 -16.59
N ALA A 272 13.47 -6.30 -17.09
CA ALA A 272 14.92 -6.28 -17.34
C ALA A 272 15.29 -5.78 -18.76
N GLU A 273 14.37 -5.87 -19.73
CA GLU A 273 14.65 -5.51 -21.13
C GLU A 273 14.48 -4.02 -21.48
N ALA A 274 14.02 -3.17 -20.55
CA ALA A 274 13.85 -1.73 -20.81
C ALA A 274 15.17 -0.90 -20.86
N THR A 275 16.34 -1.54 -20.73
CA THR A 275 17.65 -0.86 -20.77
C THR A 275 18.64 -1.59 -21.69
N SER A 276 18.31 -1.68 -22.98
CA SER A 276 19.28 -2.05 -24.01
C SER A 276 18.80 -1.58 -25.38
N ASN A 277 18.97 -0.29 -25.67
CA ASN A 277 18.81 0.20 -27.04
C ASN A 277 20.12 0.04 -27.82
N LYS A 278 20.00 -0.79 -28.88
CA LYS A 278 20.55 -0.64 -30.23
C LYS A 278 22.07 -0.74 -30.44
N LYS A 279 22.46 -1.78 -31.18
CA LYS A 279 23.20 -1.62 -32.44
C LYS A 279 22.64 -2.57 -33.50
N GLU A 280 22.39 -1.98 -34.67
CA GLU A 280 21.70 -2.51 -35.84
C GLU A 280 22.60 -3.42 -36.72
N THR A 281 21.95 -4.48 -37.24
CA THR A 281 22.01 -5.12 -38.58
C THR A 281 23.34 -5.39 -39.31
N ASP A 282 23.53 -6.65 -39.75
CA ASP A 282 23.30 -7.02 -41.16
C ASP A 282 23.08 -8.55 -41.36
N SER A 283 22.39 -8.92 -42.44
CA SER A 283 22.13 -10.27 -43.01
C SER A 283 22.30 -10.16 -44.54
N PRO A 284 22.27 -11.22 -45.39
CA PRO A 284 22.22 -12.68 -45.18
C PRO A 284 23.25 -13.45 -46.07
N GLU A 285 23.22 -14.79 -46.08
CA GLU A 285 22.89 -15.61 -47.28
C GLU A 285 23.53 -17.01 -47.31
N ASN A 286 22.70 -17.95 -47.78
CA ASN A 286 22.91 -19.38 -47.94
C ASN A 286 23.85 -19.72 -49.12
N THR A 287 24.66 -20.78 -48.98
CA THR A 287 25.09 -21.63 -50.11
C THR A 287 25.54 -23.03 -49.62
N PRO A 288 25.35 -24.11 -50.41
CA PRO A 288 25.49 -25.51 -49.95
C PRO A 288 26.91 -26.09 -50.19
N PRO A 289 27.24 -27.31 -49.69
CA PRO A 289 28.62 -27.81 -49.67
C PRO A 289 29.00 -28.59 -50.93
N SER A 290 30.30 -28.70 -51.21
CA SER A 290 30.89 -29.70 -52.11
C SER A 290 32.28 -30.13 -51.59
N THR A 291 32.45 -31.44 -51.43
CA THR A 291 33.69 -32.20 -51.14
C THR A 291 34.46 -32.52 -52.44
N PRO A 292 35.58 -33.30 -52.46
CA PRO A 292 36.81 -33.30 -51.64
C PRO A 292 38.09 -33.34 -52.54
N SER A 293 39.29 -33.07 -51.99
CA SER A 293 40.59 -33.61 -52.46
C SER A 293 41.72 -33.28 -51.46
N GLY A 294 42.46 -34.29 -50.99
CA GLY A 294 43.67 -34.12 -50.16
C GLY A 294 44.95 -34.01 -51.02
N PRO A 295 46.14 -34.38 -50.52
CA PRO A 295 46.61 -34.38 -49.13
C PRO A 295 48.01 -33.70 -48.98
N LEU A 296 48.51 -33.63 -47.73
CA LEU A 296 49.90 -33.89 -47.29
C LEU A 296 50.58 -32.83 -46.40
N THR A 297 51.02 -33.36 -45.26
CA THR A 297 52.29 -33.15 -44.55
C THR A 297 52.55 -31.86 -43.75
N GLY A 298 52.79 -32.05 -42.45
CA GLY A 298 54.09 -31.68 -41.89
C GLY A 298 54.09 -30.88 -40.58
N HIS A 299 54.42 -31.58 -39.48
CA HIS A 299 55.25 -31.17 -38.33
C HIS A 299 54.86 -29.89 -37.54
N GLN A 300 54.44 -30.04 -36.27
CA GLN A 300 55.29 -30.08 -35.06
C GLN A 300 56.21 -28.86 -34.90
N GLY A 301 56.09 -28.14 -33.77
CA GLY A 301 57.16 -27.21 -33.40
C GLY A 301 56.91 -26.18 -32.29
N LYS A 302 56.64 -26.66 -31.08
CA LYS A 302 57.25 -26.23 -29.81
C LYS A 302 57.11 -24.78 -29.28
N MET A 303 56.76 -24.76 -27.99
CA MET A 303 56.74 -23.66 -27.02
C MET A 303 58.14 -23.13 -26.65
N HIS A 304 58.14 -22.01 -25.93
CA HIS A 304 59.03 -21.50 -24.85
C HIS A 304 59.24 -19.99 -25.05
N SER A 305 59.45 -19.12 -24.07
CA SER A 305 59.35 -19.12 -22.61
C SER A 305 59.78 -17.71 -22.16
N MET A 306 59.27 -17.26 -21.01
CA MET A 306 59.78 -16.28 -20.03
C MET A 306 60.98 -15.35 -20.35
N ALA A 307 60.89 -14.11 -19.84
CA ALA A 307 61.65 -13.60 -18.68
C ALA A 307 61.59 -12.05 -18.68
N GLN A 308 61.03 -11.40 -17.66
CA GLN A 308 61.70 -10.86 -16.46
C GLN A 308 62.77 -9.79 -16.71
N GLY A 309 62.66 -8.66 -16.00
CA GLY A 309 63.70 -7.64 -15.91
C GLY A 309 63.36 -6.52 -14.91
N ASN A 310 64.07 -6.53 -13.79
CA ASN A 310 63.99 -5.69 -12.58
C ASN A 310 64.42 -4.21 -12.75
N GLY A 311 63.92 -3.34 -11.85
CA GLY A 311 64.74 -2.76 -10.78
C GLY A 311 65.21 -1.29 -10.85
N GLY A 312 64.98 -0.53 -9.77
CA GLY A 312 65.91 0.50 -9.28
C GLY A 312 65.34 1.87 -8.87
N PRO A 313 65.96 2.62 -7.91
CA PRO A 313 65.25 3.10 -6.71
C PRO A 313 65.43 4.60 -6.34
N ASN A 314 64.82 4.98 -5.20
CA ASN A 314 65.22 5.97 -4.16
C ASN A 314 64.44 7.29 -3.91
N GLN A 315 64.12 7.43 -2.61
CA GLN A 315 64.25 8.57 -1.68
C GLN A 315 63.11 9.60 -1.41
N ASP A 316 63.16 10.02 -0.14
CA ASP A 316 62.18 10.65 0.74
C ASP A 316 61.76 12.11 0.44
N GLY A 317 60.62 12.53 1.00
CA GLY A 317 60.25 13.94 1.07
C GLY A 317 58.86 14.21 1.65
N SER A 318 58.80 14.50 2.95
CA SER A 318 57.62 15.01 3.68
C SER A 318 57.20 16.39 3.17
N SER A 319 55.92 16.60 2.82
CA SER A 319 55.26 17.90 2.88
C SER A 319 53.73 17.82 2.87
N LYS A 320 53.11 18.65 3.71
CA LYS A 320 51.66 18.81 3.94
C LYS A 320 50.96 19.43 2.73
N ILE A 321 49.83 18.85 2.27
CA ILE A 321 48.87 19.54 1.39
C ILE A 321 47.41 19.19 1.77
N LYS A 322 46.60 20.23 1.99
CA LYS A 322 45.13 20.21 2.10
C LYS A 322 44.51 19.70 0.79
N GLN A 323 43.56 18.76 0.85
CA GLN A 323 42.69 18.47 -0.30
C GLN A 323 41.20 18.56 0.06
N ARG A 324 40.53 19.49 -0.62
CA ARG A 324 39.09 19.49 -0.85
C ARG A 324 38.76 18.47 -1.94
N LYS A 325 37.69 17.69 -1.71
CA LYS A 325 36.69 17.19 -2.66
C LYS A 325 37.12 16.12 -3.68
N ARG A 326 36.62 14.89 -3.50
CA ARG A 326 35.98 14.12 -4.59
C ARG A 326 35.08 12.99 -4.07
N LYS A 327 33.81 13.06 -4.52
CA LYS A 327 32.76 12.06 -4.39
C LYS A 327 33.19 10.82 -5.20
N LYS A 328 33.50 9.71 -4.54
CA LYS A 328 33.74 8.42 -5.19
C LYS A 328 32.41 7.70 -5.32
N SER A 329 31.81 7.81 -6.50
CA SER A 329 30.74 6.92 -6.94
C SER A 329 31.35 5.53 -7.13
N ALA A 330 31.11 4.62 -6.19
CA ALA A 330 31.33 3.20 -6.41
C ALA A 330 29.98 2.60 -6.84
N ALA A 331 29.80 2.46 -8.15
CA ALA A 331 28.85 1.51 -8.69
C ALA A 331 29.41 0.13 -8.36
N ALA A 332 28.83 -0.51 -7.35
CA ALA A 332 28.97 -1.93 -7.13
C ALA A 332 27.60 -2.53 -7.40
N CYS A 333 27.48 -3.27 -8.50
CA CYS A 333 26.45 -4.28 -8.67
C CYS A 333 26.61 -5.30 -7.53
N GLY A 334 25.98 -5.02 -6.40
CA GLY A 334 25.77 -5.98 -5.33
C GLY A 334 24.46 -6.68 -5.62
N ALA A 335 24.47 -8.02 -5.60
CA ALA A 335 23.26 -8.82 -5.49
C ALA A 335 22.34 -8.16 -4.47
N GLU A 336 21.12 -7.79 -4.88
CA GLU A 336 20.17 -7.09 -4.03
C GLU A 336 19.99 -7.90 -2.75
N ALA A 337 20.50 -7.38 -1.63
CA ALA A 337 20.10 -7.86 -0.32
C ALA A 337 18.57 -7.79 -0.33
N GLN A 338 17.89 -8.93 -0.29
CA GLN A 338 16.44 -9.00 -0.36
C GLN A 338 15.87 -7.98 0.63
N SER A 339 15.37 -6.87 0.09
CA SER A 339 14.99 -5.74 0.93
C SER A 339 13.87 -6.21 1.86
N SER A 340 14.06 -6.03 3.17
CA SER A 340 13.04 -6.38 4.15
C SER A 340 11.76 -5.56 3.97
N ALA A 341 11.79 -4.48 3.19
CA ALA A 341 10.63 -3.69 2.83
C ALA A 341 9.70 -4.39 1.82
N ILE A 342 8.41 -4.07 1.87
CA ILE A 342 7.43 -4.43 0.86
C ILE A 342 7.78 -3.71 -0.44
N GLN A 343 8.01 -4.49 -1.50
CA GLN A 343 8.28 -3.96 -2.84
C GLN A 343 6.98 -3.64 -3.58
N PRO A 344 7.00 -2.69 -4.54
CA PRO A 344 5.86 -2.41 -5.42
C PRO A 344 5.32 -3.65 -6.14
N ALA A 345 6.18 -4.63 -6.45
CA ALA A 345 5.79 -5.89 -7.06
C ALA A 345 4.86 -6.73 -6.16
N HIS A 346 5.09 -6.73 -4.83
CA HIS A 346 4.21 -7.43 -3.89
C HIS A 346 2.81 -6.79 -3.85
N ILE A 347 2.72 -5.45 -3.92
CA ILE A 347 1.43 -4.74 -3.99
C ILE A 347 0.71 -5.10 -5.29
N ARG A 348 1.39 -5.01 -6.44
CA ARG A 348 0.79 -5.32 -7.75
C ARG A 348 0.27 -6.75 -7.80
N GLU A 349 1.05 -7.71 -7.30
CA GLU A 349 0.63 -9.10 -7.25
C GLU A 349 -0.50 -9.34 -6.24
N ALA A 350 -0.49 -8.66 -5.08
CA ALA A 350 -1.59 -8.72 -4.12
C ALA A 350 -2.90 -8.21 -4.74
N ILE A 351 -2.86 -7.11 -5.49
CA ILE A 351 -4.01 -6.59 -6.23
C ILE A 351 -4.44 -7.60 -7.30
N ARG A 352 -3.51 -8.17 -8.07
CA ARG A 352 -3.83 -9.18 -9.09
C ARG A 352 -4.54 -10.41 -8.50
N ARG A 353 -4.11 -10.91 -7.33
CA ARG A 353 -4.68 -12.09 -6.69
C ARG A 353 -5.95 -11.81 -5.87
N TYR A 354 -6.02 -10.63 -5.24
CA TYR A 354 -6.96 -10.36 -4.15
C TYR A 354 -7.70 -9.02 -4.26
N SER A 355 -7.73 -8.37 -5.43
CA SER A 355 -8.48 -7.11 -5.65
C SER A 355 -9.91 -7.16 -5.11
N HIS A 356 -10.62 -8.28 -5.34
CA HIS A 356 -11.98 -8.52 -4.84
C HIS A 356 -12.11 -8.58 -3.30
N LYS A 357 -11.00 -8.64 -2.56
CA LYS A 357 -10.94 -8.66 -1.09
C LYS A 357 -10.46 -7.34 -0.49
N ILE A 358 -10.02 -6.38 -1.28
CA ILE A 358 -9.46 -5.11 -0.79
C ILE A 358 -10.55 -4.05 -0.71
N GLY A 359 -10.59 -3.34 0.42
CA GLY A 359 -11.43 -2.15 0.60
C GLY A 359 -12.60 -2.34 1.58
N PRO A 360 -13.37 -1.27 1.79
CA PRO A 360 -14.47 -1.26 2.76
C PRO A 360 -15.67 -2.12 2.33
N LEU A 361 -15.90 -2.28 1.02
CA LEU A 361 -17.06 -2.98 0.46
C LEU A 361 -16.77 -4.40 -0.04
N SER A 362 -15.51 -4.84 0.01
CA SER A 362 -15.14 -6.19 -0.38
C SER A 362 -15.65 -7.23 0.65
N PRO A 363 -16.16 -8.40 0.23
CA PRO A 363 -16.54 -9.45 1.17
C PRO A 363 -15.34 -9.99 1.95
N PHE A 364 -15.49 -10.19 3.26
CA PHE A 364 -14.48 -10.89 4.05
C PHE A 364 -14.33 -12.34 3.57
N SER A 365 -13.15 -12.64 3.04
CA SER A 365 -12.72 -14.01 2.78
C SER A 365 -11.36 -14.15 3.41
N SER A 366 -11.28 -14.81 4.57
CA SER A 366 -10.02 -15.12 5.25
C SER A 366 -9.10 -15.83 4.26
N ALA A 367 -8.17 -15.08 3.67
CA ALA A 367 -7.15 -15.61 2.77
C ALA A 367 -6.15 -16.47 3.56
N TYR A 368 -6.02 -16.21 4.87
CA TYR A 368 -5.15 -16.92 5.80
C TYR A 368 -5.57 -18.36 6.07
N ARG A 369 -6.85 -18.72 5.89
CA ARG A 369 -7.30 -20.12 6.07
C ARG A 369 -7.10 -21.03 4.85
N ARG A 370 -6.58 -20.55 3.72
CA ARG A 370 -6.40 -21.43 2.55
C ARG A 370 -5.09 -22.22 2.56
N ASN A 371 -4.11 -21.81 3.37
CA ASN A 371 -2.92 -22.61 3.62
C ASN A 371 -2.93 -23.05 5.09
N GLY A 372 -3.51 -24.23 5.34
CA GLY A 372 -3.35 -24.91 6.61
C GLY A 372 -1.88 -25.16 6.91
N MET A 373 -1.28 -24.29 7.72
CA MET A 373 -0.14 -24.66 8.54
C MET A 373 -0.57 -24.50 9.99
N THR A 374 -1.04 -25.61 10.57
CA THR A 374 -0.91 -25.83 12.00
C THR A 374 0.54 -25.56 12.36
N PHE A 375 0.78 -24.55 13.19
CA PHE A 375 2.03 -24.44 13.94
C PHE A 375 2.14 -25.71 14.77
N LEU A 376 2.90 -26.69 14.26
CA LEU A 376 3.36 -27.80 15.08
C LEU A 376 4.37 -27.21 16.05
N ALA A 377 3.95 -27.18 17.31
CA ALA A 377 4.83 -27.01 18.45
C ALA A 377 5.91 -28.11 18.41
N CYS A 378 7.17 -27.69 18.54
CA CYS A 378 8.25 -28.46 19.14
C CYS A 378 9.02 -27.49 20.03
#